data_AF-A0A965LJ06-F1
#
_entry.id   AF-A0A965LJ06-F1
#
_cell.length_a   1.000
_cell.length_b   1.000
_cell.length_c   1.000
_cell.angle_alpha   90.00
_cell.angle_beta   90.00
_cell.angle_gamma   90.00
#
_symmetry.space_group_name_H-M   'P 1'
#
loop_
_entity.id
_entity.type
_entity.pdbx_description
1 polymer ?
#
loop_
_entity_poly.entity_id
_entity_poly.type
_entity_poly.pdbx_seq_one_letter_code
_entity_poly.pdbx_strand_id
1 'polypeptide(L)'
;FLWHQVLLTIQKATGQRFVVINDADAAGLAEVHHGAGKKEKGVIVMITLGTGIGSALFHRGELIPNTELGHLTIRGKDAEKLASAKAREENDWSWKKWSRKVREYLHQVDRLINPDLIIVGGGVSKRAEKWLPRASQGVRAQVVPAKLHNEAGIVGAAMAAGKTGRGDSSYPA
;
A
#
# COMPACT_ATOMS: atom_id res chain seq x y z
N PHE A 1 3.01 6.26 -22.09
CA PHE A 1 3.97 6.79 -23.10
C PHE A 1 5.26 7.35 -22.49
N LEU A 2 5.26 8.02 -21.31
CA LEU A 2 6.50 8.54 -20.70
C LEU A 2 7.35 7.46 -19.99
N TRP A 3 6.72 6.53 -19.29
CA TRP A 3 7.41 5.52 -18.46
C TRP A 3 8.30 4.57 -19.27
N HIS A 4 7.83 4.09 -20.43
CA HIS A 4 8.61 3.20 -21.29
C HIS A 4 9.94 3.83 -21.73
N GLN A 5 9.97 5.14 -22.00
CA GLN A 5 11.19 5.84 -22.39
C GLN A 5 12.21 5.89 -21.23
N VAL A 6 11.73 6.01 -19.99
CA VAL A 6 12.58 5.96 -18.79
C VAL A 6 13.21 4.58 -18.65
N LEU A 7 12.41 3.51 -18.81
CA LEU A 7 12.90 2.12 -18.76
C LEU A 7 14.00 1.88 -19.80
N LEU A 8 13.77 2.28 -21.05
CA LEU A 8 14.75 2.14 -22.13
C LEU A 8 16.04 2.93 -21.85
N THR A 9 15.93 4.12 -21.24
CA THR A 9 17.09 4.94 -20.89
C THR A 9 17.95 4.26 -19.83
N ILE A 10 17.32 3.71 -18.78
CA ILE A 10 18.00 2.98 -17.71
C ILE A 10 18.67 1.71 -18.28
N GLN A 11 17.97 0.96 -19.15
CA GLN A 11 18.52 -0.23 -19.79
C GLN A 11 19.79 0.11 -20.58
N LYS A 12 19.72 1.15 -21.42
CA LYS A 12 20.83 1.59 -22.27
C LYS A 12 22.03 2.09 -21.46
N ALA A 13 21.77 2.81 -20.36
CA ALA A 13 22.83 3.38 -19.53
C ALA A 13 23.54 2.33 -18.66
N THR A 14 22.83 1.32 -18.17
CA THR A 14 23.37 0.37 -17.18
C THR A 14 23.77 -0.98 -17.78
N GLY A 15 23.15 -1.39 -18.89
CA GLY A 15 23.29 -2.75 -19.43
C GLY A 15 22.72 -3.85 -18.54
N GLN A 16 22.07 -3.50 -17.42
CA GLN A 16 21.55 -4.44 -16.43
C GLN A 16 20.07 -4.71 -16.65
N ARG A 17 19.59 -5.89 -16.24
CA ARG A 17 18.16 -6.15 -16.12
C ARG A 17 17.61 -5.41 -14.90
N PHE A 18 16.45 -4.79 -15.04
CA PHE A 18 15.74 -4.16 -13.93
C PHE A 18 14.26 -4.58 -13.93
N VAL A 19 13.58 -4.24 -12.84
CA VAL A 19 12.14 -4.37 -12.69
C VAL A 19 11.62 -3.06 -12.14
N VAL A 20 10.46 -2.62 -12.61
CA VAL A 20 9.75 -1.50 -12.01
C VAL A 20 8.49 -2.00 -11.34
N ILE A 21 8.27 -1.53 -10.12
CA ILE A 21 7.16 -1.91 -9.28
C ILE A 21 6.60 -0.66 -8.61
N ASN A 22 5.28 -0.64 -8.42
CA ASN A 22 4.63 0.40 -7.62
C ASN A 22 5.15 0.34 -6.16
N ASP A 23 5.21 1.50 -5.50
CA ASP A 23 5.75 1.63 -4.15
C ASP A 23 4.91 0.88 -3.09
N ALA A 24 3.58 0.91 -3.21
CA ALA A 24 2.67 0.15 -2.36
C ALA A 24 2.74 -1.35 -2.66
N ASP A 25 2.87 -1.75 -3.93
CA ASP A 25 3.09 -3.16 -4.32
C ASP A 25 4.39 -3.70 -3.70
N ALA A 26 5.48 -2.93 -3.78
CA ALA A 26 6.75 -3.27 -3.15
C ALA A 26 6.61 -3.38 -1.62
N ALA A 27 6.04 -2.35 -0.97
CA ALA A 27 5.82 -2.39 0.47
C ALA A 27 4.94 -3.57 0.89
N GLY A 28 3.91 -3.88 0.09
CA GLY A 28 3.03 -5.02 0.28
C GLY A 28 3.76 -6.36 0.19
N LEU A 29 4.62 -6.57 -0.81
CA LEU A 29 5.43 -7.79 -0.93
C LEU A 29 6.27 -8.03 0.33
N ALA A 30 6.93 -6.97 0.82
CA ALA A 30 7.74 -7.09 2.01
C ALA A 30 6.90 -7.43 3.26
N GLU A 31 5.75 -6.77 3.44
CA GLU A 31 4.87 -7.02 4.58
C GLU A 31 4.18 -8.38 4.55
N VAL A 32 3.77 -8.83 3.36
CA VAL A 32 3.09 -10.12 3.18
C VAL A 32 4.03 -11.29 3.38
N HIS A 33 5.30 -11.18 2.98
CA HIS A 33 6.24 -12.30 3.12
C HIS A 33 7.09 -12.25 4.40
N HIS A 34 7.38 -11.06 4.92
CA HIS A 34 8.30 -10.88 6.05
C HIS A 34 7.71 -10.10 7.23
N GLY A 35 6.57 -9.42 7.05
CA GLY A 35 6.01 -8.49 8.02
C GLY A 35 4.67 -8.93 8.62
N ALA A 36 3.72 -8.00 8.65
CA ALA A 36 2.42 -8.17 9.30
C ALA A 36 1.53 -9.23 8.61
N GLY A 37 1.71 -9.45 7.30
CA GLY A 37 0.90 -10.38 6.51
C GLY A 37 1.42 -11.82 6.47
N LYS A 38 2.61 -12.11 7.02
CA LYS A 38 3.31 -13.42 6.88
C LYS A 38 2.49 -14.66 7.22
N LYS A 39 1.52 -14.54 8.14
CA LYS A 39 0.69 -15.66 8.60
C LYS A 39 -0.70 -15.70 7.96
N GLU A 40 -1.06 -14.68 7.20
CA GLU A 40 -2.36 -14.59 6.56
C GLU A 40 -2.32 -15.24 5.17
N LYS A 41 -3.32 -16.06 4.87
CA LYS A 41 -3.44 -16.81 3.60
C LYS A 41 -4.62 -16.33 2.77
N GLY A 42 -5.51 -15.54 3.35
CA GLY A 42 -6.67 -14.97 2.70
C GLY A 42 -6.33 -13.77 1.83
N VAL A 43 -7.28 -12.85 1.73
CA VAL A 43 -7.16 -11.60 0.99
C VAL A 43 -6.53 -10.54 1.90
N ILE A 44 -5.40 -9.97 1.47
CA ILE A 44 -4.69 -8.93 2.21
C ILE A 44 -4.69 -7.65 1.38
N VAL A 45 -5.02 -6.52 2.01
CA VAL A 45 -4.87 -5.20 1.41
C VAL A 45 -3.78 -4.45 2.15
N MET A 46 -2.74 -4.05 1.45
CA MET A 46 -1.75 -3.09 1.93
C MET A 46 -2.21 -1.69 1.52
N ILE A 47 -2.26 -0.76 2.47
CA ILE A 47 -2.55 0.66 2.25
C ILE A 47 -1.36 1.49 2.74
N THR A 48 -0.84 2.38 1.92
CA THR A 48 0.19 3.37 2.33
C THR A 48 -0.44 4.75 2.46
N LEU A 49 -0.32 5.37 3.65
CA LEU A 49 -0.82 6.72 3.89
C LEU A 49 0.35 7.71 3.95
N GLY A 50 0.50 8.55 2.92
CA GLY A 50 1.60 9.50 2.77
C GLY A 50 1.14 10.81 2.12
N THR A 51 1.93 11.31 1.16
CA THR A 51 1.52 12.40 0.26
C THR A 51 0.20 12.07 -0.42
N GLY A 52 0.09 10.82 -0.87
CA GLY A 52 -1.13 10.23 -1.40
C GLY A 52 -1.62 9.03 -0.60
N ILE A 53 -2.47 8.22 -1.23
CA ILE A 53 -2.86 6.89 -0.74
C ILE A 53 -2.48 5.84 -1.79
N GLY A 54 -1.50 4.99 -1.47
CA GLY A 54 -1.17 3.83 -2.31
C GLY A 54 -1.86 2.57 -1.81
N SER A 55 -2.05 1.59 -2.70
CA SER A 55 -2.62 0.30 -2.35
C SER A 55 -2.00 -0.86 -3.11
N ALA A 56 -1.94 -2.01 -2.45
CA ALA A 56 -1.63 -3.29 -3.07
C ALA A 56 -2.55 -4.38 -2.54
N LEU A 57 -2.99 -5.27 -3.43
CA LEU A 57 -3.90 -6.36 -3.11
C LEU A 57 -3.18 -7.70 -3.25
N PHE A 58 -3.41 -8.59 -2.30
CA PHE A 58 -2.83 -9.93 -2.32
C PHE A 58 -3.89 -10.98 -2.08
N HIS A 59 -3.73 -12.13 -2.72
CA HIS A 59 -4.52 -13.33 -2.44
C HIS A 59 -3.56 -14.52 -2.36
N ARG A 60 -3.56 -15.23 -1.21
CA ARG A 60 -2.66 -16.37 -0.97
C ARG A 60 -1.17 -16.02 -1.11
N GLY A 61 -0.80 -14.81 -0.73
CA GLY A 61 0.58 -14.31 -0.81
C GLY A 61 1.01 -13.83 -2.19
N GLU A 62 0.18 -13.99 -3.22
CA GLU A 62 0.47 -13.48 -4.56
C GLU A 62 -0.11 -12.09 -4.76
N LEU A 63 0.67 -11.22 -5.40
CA LEU A 63 0.29 -9.85 -5.70
C LEU A 63 -0.71 -9.81 -6.85
N ILE A 64 -1.79 -9.06 -6.66
CA ILE A 64 -2.65 -8.54 -7.71
C ILE A 64 -2.21 -7.09 -7.93
N PRO A 65 -1.46 -6.81 -9.02
CA PRO A 65 -0.68 -5.57 -9.12
C PRO A 65 -1.54 -4.36 -9.45
N ASN A 66 -0.99 -3.17 -9.20
CA ASN A 66 -1.49 -1.89 -9.71
C ASN A 66 -2.91 -1.53 -9.26
N THR A 67 -3.29 -1.88 -8.03
CA THR A 67 -4.55 -1.41 -7.45
C THR A 67 -4.47 0.06 -7.07
N GLU A 68 -5.49 0.84 -7.45
CA GLU A 68 -5.59 2.29 -7.19
C GLU A 68 -6.73 2.62 -6.21
N LEU A 69 -6.79 1.90 -5.09
CA LEU A 69 -7.81 2.11 -4.05
C LEU A 69 -7.67 3.47 -3.37
N GLY A 70 -6.58 4.21 -3.56
CA GLY A 70 -6.42 5.58 -3.08
C GLY A 70 -7.40 6.58 -3.69
N HIS A 71 -7.91 6.30 -4.89
CA HIS A 71 -8.79 7.18 -5.65
C HIS A 71 -10.28 6.83 -5.52
N LEU A 72 -10.65 5.98 -4.55
CA LEU A 72 -12.04 5.70 -4.25
C LEU A 72 -12.81 7.00 -3.98
N THR A 73 -14.00 7.13 -4.56
CA THR A 73 -14.84 8.31 -4.33
C THR A 73 -15.65 8.14 -3.05
N ILE A 74 -15.40 9.02 -2.08
CA ILE A 74 -16.09 9.04 -0.78
C ILE A 74 -16.78 10.39 -0.63
N ARG A 75 -18.12 10.38 -0.56
CA ARG A 75 -18.95 11.58 -0.51
C ARG A 75 -18.65 12.57 -1.65
N GLY A 76 -18.48 12.03 -2.87
CA GLY A 76 -18.18 12.82 -4.06
C GLY A 76 -16.77 13.41 -4.11
N LYS A 77 -15.85 12.96 -3.23
CA LYS A 77 -14.45 13.42 -3.20
C LYS A 77 -13.51 12.24 -3.32
N ASP A 78 -12.38 12.47 -3.95
CA ASP A 78 -11.25 11.55 -3.97
C ASP A 78 -10.80 11.24 -2.52
N ALA A 79 -10.69 9.95 -2.18
CA ALA A 79 -10.31 9.50 -0.85
C ALA A 79 -8.93 10.01 -0.42
N GLU A 80 -8.00 10.19 -1.36
CA GLU A 80 -6.68 10.75 -1.08
C GLU A 80 -6.80 12.12 -0.41
N LYS A 81 -7.66 13.00 -0.94
CA LYS A 81 -7.90 14.35 -0.41
C LYS A 81 -8.56 14.34 0.97
N LEU A 82 -9.08 13.20 1.41
CA LEU A 82 -9.76 13.04 2.70
C LEU A 82 -8.91 12.32 3.73
N ALA A 83 -8.17 11.28 3.33
CA ALA A 83 -7.59 10.31 4.24
C ALA A 83 -6.05 10.19 4.14
N SER A 84 -5.38 10.87 3.19
CA SER A 84 -3.92 10.88 3.14
C SER A 84 -3.31 11.56 4.37
N ALA A 85 -2.02 11.28 4.61
CA ALA A 85 -1.28 11.95 5.68
C ALA A 85 -1.09 13.44 5.38
N LYS A 86 -0.86 13.78 4.11
CA LYS A 86 -0.78 15.18 3.64
C LYS A 86 -2.09 15.93 3.88
N ALA A 87 -3.25 15.32 3.58
CA ALA A 87 -4.55 15.96 3.83
C ALA A 87 -4.76 16.29 5.31
N ARG A 88 -4.28 15.44 6.24
CA ARG A 88 -4.29 15.73 7.68
C ARG A 88 -3.49 16.99 8.01
N GLU A 89 -2.30 17.12 7.43
CA GLU A 89 -1.34 18.18 7.72
C GLU A 89 -1.79 19.51 7.12
N GLU A 90 -2.19 19.54 5.85
CA GLU A 90 -2.65 20.76 5.17
C GLU A 90 -3.91 21.36 5.80
N ASN A 91 -4.76 20.52 6.41
CA ASN A 91 -5.99 20.98 7.06
C ASN A 91 -5.86 21.11 8.59
N ASP A 92 -4.66 20.92 9.14
CA ASP A 92 -4.37 20.92 10.58
C ASP A 92 -5.38 20.09 11.40
N TRP A 93 -5.67 18.88 10.94
CA TRP A 93 -6.62 18.00 11.62
C TRP A 93 -5.97 17.25 12.78
N SER A 94 -6.62 17.31 13.94
CA SER A 94 -6.30 16.42 15.06
C SER A 94 -6.40 14.94 14.65
N TRP A 95 -5.62 14.08 15.32
CA TRP A 95 -5.67 12.63 15.10
C TRP A 95 -7.09 12.08 15.18
N LYS A 96 -7.90 12.56 16.14
CA LYS A 96 -9.30 12.15 16.29
C LYS A 96 -10.15 12.51 15.06
N LYS A 97 -10.02 13.73 14.54
CA LYS A 97 -10.79 14.20 13.37
C LYS A 97 -10.37 13.44 12.11
N TRP A 98 -9.08 13.30 11.89
CA TRP A 98 -8.55 12.58 10.73
C TRP A 98 -8.85 11.07 10.78
N SER A 99 -8.80 10.44 11.96
CA SER A 99 -9.18 9.02 12.14
C SER A 99 -10.59 8.72 11.64
N ARG A 100 -11.53 9.67 11.74
CA ARG A 100 -12.90 9.49 11.21
C ARG A 100 -12.91 9.41 9.68
N LYS A 101 -12.04 10.16 9.01
CA LYS A 101 -11.93 10.18 7.55
C LYS A 101 -11.24 8.90 7.06
N VAL A 102 -10.17 8.49 7.73
CA VAL A 102 -9.52 7.20 7.46
C VAL A 102 -10.49 6.04 7.72
N ARG A 103 -11.36 6.13 8.74
CA ARG A 103 -12.41 5.13 8.98
C ARG A 103 -13.38 5.01 7.81
N GLU A 104 -13.88 6.13 7.30
CA GLU A 104 -14.76 6.13 6.12
C GLU A 104 -14.08 5.46 4.92
N TYR A 105 -12.79 5.72 4.73
CA TYR A 105 -11.98 5.05 3.73
C TYR A 105 -11.85 3.54 3.95
N LEU A 106 -11.43 3.12 5.14
CA LEU A 106 -11.25 1.70 5.48
C LEU A 106 -12.56 0.91 5.36
N HIS A 107 -13.71 1.50 5.70
CA HIS A 107 -15.00 0.85 5.48
C HIS A 107 -15.33 0.65 4.00
N GLN A 108 -14.97 1.58 3.11
CA GLN A 108 -15.16 1.36 1.67
C GLN A 108 -14.28 0.23 1.16
N VAL A 109 -13.00 0.21 1.57
CA VAL A 109 -12.08 -0.88 1.22
C VAL A 109 -12.61 -2.22 1.74
N ASP A 110 -13.02 -2.27 3.00
CA ASP A 110 -13.55 -3.49 3.63
C ASP A 110 -14.83 -3.99 2.95
N ARG A 111 -15.73 -3.08 2.55
CA ARG A 111 -16.97 -3.44 1.86
C ARG A 111 -16.73 -3.90 0.42
N LEU A 112 -15.83 -3.24 -0.32
CA LEU A 112 -15.62 -3.50 -1.74
C LEU A 112 -14.76 -4.73 -1.98
N ILE A 113 -13.73 -4.93 -1.14
CA ILE A 113 -12.73 -5.98 -1.32
C ILE A 113 -13.03 -7.19 -0.42
N ASN A 114 -13.70 -6.98 0.71
CA ASN A 114 -13.93 -8.00 1.73
C ASN A 114 -12.64 -8.72 2.19
N PRO A 115 -11.59 -8.00 2.64
CA PRO A 115 -10.30 -8.59 2.97
C PRO A 115 -10.28 -9.27 4.34
N ASP A 116 -9.36 -10.22 4.55
CA ASP A 116 -9.12 -10.81 5.87
C ASP A 116 -8.24 -9.89 6.73
N LEU A 117 -7.27 -9.22 6.09
CA LEU A 117 -6.31 -8.33 6.73
C LEU A 117 -6.11 -7.05 5.93
N ILE A 118 -6.10 -5.91 6.63
CA ILE A 118 -5.63 -4.62 6.12
C ILE A 118 -4.37 -4.23 6.87
N ILE A 119 -3.28 -4.07 6.14
CA ILE A 119 -2.00 -3.59 6.66
C ILE A 119 -1.87 -2.11 6.29
N VAL A 120 -1.63 -1.24 7.27
CA VAL A 120 -1.48 0.19 7.03
C VAL A 120 -0.03 0.63 7.24
N GLY A 121 0.61 1.01 6.14
CA GLY A 121 1.96 1.57 6.08
C GLY A 121 1.99 3.08 5.87
N GLY A 122 3.10 3.57 5.32
CA GLY A 122 3.40 5.00 5.21
C GLY A 122 3.90 5.62 6.52
N GLY A 123 4.39 6.85 6.48
CA GLY A 123 5.06 7.50 7.62
C GLY A 123 4.18 7.61 8.87
N VAL A 124 2.87 7.74 8.71
CA VAL A 124 1.89 7.83 9.81
C VAL A 124 1.67 6.51 10.55
N SER A 125 2.04 5.36 9.96
CA SER A 125 1.96 4.05 10.61
C SER A 125 2.85 3.95 11.86
N LYS A 126 3.95 4.73 11.92
CA LYS A 126 4.84 4.83 13.10
C LYS A 126 4.15 5.42 14.33
N ARG A 127 3.00 6.05 14.16
CA ARG A 127 2.17 6.63 15.23
C ARG A 127 0.77 6.03 15.25
N ALA A 128 0.64 4.78 14.78
CA ALA A 128 -0.64 4.07 14.66
C ALA A 128 -1.44 4.07 15.97
N GLU A 129 -0.78 4.01 17.13
CA GLU A 129 -1.41 4.04 18.45
C GLU A 129 -2.30 5.28 18.67
N LYS A 130 -2.00 6.41 18.01
CA LYS A 130 -2.76 7.65 18.17
C LYS A 130 -4.10 7.65 17.43
N TRP A 131 -4.24 6.84 16.38
CA TRP A 131 -5.31 7.01 15.40
C TRP A 131 -5.90 5.70 14.91
N LEU A 132 -5.10 4.65 14.70
CA LEU A 132 -5.52 3.40 14.08
C LEU A 132 -6.64 2.70 14.85
N PRO A 133 -6.61 2.58 16.20
CA PRO A 133 -7.72 1.98 16.94
C PRO A 133 -9.05 2.70 16.75
N ARG A 134 -9.03 4.00 16.46
CA ARG A 134 -10.25 4.76 16.13
C ARG A 134 -10.59 4.64 14.65
N ALA A 135 -9.61 4.59 13.77
CA ALA A 135 -9.83 4.47 12.34
C ALA A 135 -10.39 3.09 11.96
N SER A 136 -10.05 2.03 12.69
CA SER A 136 -10.51 0.67 12.41
C SER A 136 -11.86 0.30 13.05
N GLN A 137 -12.48 1.19 13.84
CA GLN A 137 -13.74 0.89 14.52
C GLN A 137 -14.85 0.54 13.52
N GLY A 138 -15.39 -0.68 13.63
CA GLY A 138 -16.47 -1.18 12.79
C GLY A 138 -16.00 -1.76 11.45
N VAL A 139 -14.71 -1.75 11.16
CA VAL A 139 -14.13 -2.47 10.02
C VAL A 139 -14.11 -3.95 10.38
N ARG A 140 -14.62 -4.82 9.50
CA ARG A 140 -14.67 -6.27 9.72
C ARG A 140 -13.28 -6.89 9.65
N ALA A 141 -12.52 -6.54 8.61
CA ALA A 141 -11.15 -7.01 8.45
C ALA A 141 -10.29 -6.63 9.65
N GLN A 142 -9.31 -7.48 9.99
CA GLN A 142 -8.30 -7.09 10.96
C GLN A 142 -7.49 -5.93 10.37
N VAL A 143 -7.27 -4.85 11.14
CA VAL A 143 -6.47 -3.71 10.68
C VAL A 143 -5.24 -3.54 11.56
N VAL A 144 -4.05 -3.62 10.98
CA VAL A 144 -2.76 -3.59 11.70
C VAL A 144 -1.78 -2.61 11.05
N PRO A 145 -0.84 -2.02 11.80
CA PRO A 145 0.24 -1.25 11.20
C PRO A 145 1.25 -2.18 10.51
N ALA A 146 1.88 -1.68 9.45
CA ALA A 146 3.05 -2.30 8.82
C ALA A 146 4.22 -2.44 9.82
N LYS A 147 5.02 -3.52 9.70
CA LYS A 147 6.14 -3.82 10.61
C LYS A 147 7.50 -3.34 10.10
N LEU A 148 7.73 -3.35 8.80
CA LEU A 148 9.01 -3.02 8.16
C LEU A 148 9.14 -1.51 7.90
N HIS A 149 8.08 -0.73 8.08
CA HIS A 149 8.07 0.73 7.99
C HIS A 149 8.80 1.26 6.74
N ASN A 150 9.94 1.94 6.93
CA ASN A 150 10.71 2.59 5.86
C ASN A 150 11.44 1.60 4.95
N GLU A 151 11.70 0.38 5.42
CA GLU A 151 12.47 -0.62 4.68
C GLU A 151 11.59 -1.45 3.73
N ALA A 152 10.26 -1.43 3.95
CA ALA A 152 9.31 -2.24 3.19
C ALA A 152 9.44 -2.04 1.68
N GLY A 153 9.59 -0.80 1.21
CA GLY A 153 9.73 -0.51 -0.23
C GLY A 153 11.01 -1.08 -0.84
N ILE A 154 12.16 -0.91 -0.17
CA ILE A 154 13.45 -1.40 -0.66
C ILE A 154 13.51 -2.93 -0.64
N VAL A 155 13.05 -3.55 0.45
CA VAL A 155 12.96 -5.01 0.56
C VAL A 155 12.05 -5.58 -0.52
N GLY A 156 10.87 -5.00 -0.72
CA GLY A 156 9.92 -5.43 -1.74
C GLY A 156 10.46 -5.32 -3.16
N ALA A 157 11.15 -4.21 -3.48
CA ALA A 157 11.79 -4.04 -4.78
C ALA A 157 12.87 -5.10 -5.04
N ALA A 158 13.69 -5.43 -4.02
CA ALA A 158 14.68 -6.49 -4.12
C ALA A 158 14.04 -7.87 -4.33
N MET A 159 12.89 -8.14 -3.67
CA MET A 159 12.12 -9.37 -3.87
C MET A 159 11.58 -9.48 -5.30
N ALA A 160 11.04 -8.40 -5.85
CA ALA A 160 10.52 -8.36 -7.22
C ALA A 160 11.64 -8.64 -8.24
N ALA A 161 12.81 -8.00 -8.08
CA ALA A 161 13.98 -8.26 -8.91
C ALA A 161 14.51 -9.71 -8.79
N GLY A 162 14.43 -10.31 -7.60
CA GLY A 162 14.82 -11.70 -7.36
C GLY A 162 13.93 -12.73 -8.07
N LYS A 163 12.61 -12.45 -8.21
CA LYS A 163 11.66 -13.34 -8.92
C LYS A 163 11.91 -13.35 -10.44
N THR A 164 12.16 -12.20 -11.05
CA THR A 164 12.42 -12.12 -12.51
C THR A 164 13.74 -12.78 -12.92
N GLY A 165 14.74 -12.79 -12.04
CA GLY A 165 15.97 -13.56 -12.23
C GLY A 165 15.76 -15.08 -12.33
N ARG A 166 14.61 -15.59 -11.84
CA ARG A 166 14.25 -17.02 -11.83
C ARG A 166 13.25 -17.43 -12.92
N GLY A 167 12.88 -16.51 -13.83
CA GLY A 167 11.99 -16.80 -14.95
C GLY A 167 10.50 -16.62 -14.68
N ASP A 168 10.13 -16.00 -13.55
CA ASP A 168 8.73 -15.74 -13.18
C ASP A 168 8.31 -14.34 -13.68
N SER A 169 7.38 -14.27 -14.64
CA SER A 169 7.08 -13.04 -15.41
C SER A 169 5.95 -12.19 -14.82
N SER A 170 5.70 -12.27 -13.52
CA SER A 170 4.56 -11.59 -12.87
C SER A 170 4.71 -10.07 -12.75
N TYR A 171 5.86 -9.51 -13.13
CA TYR A 171 6.13 -8.07 -13.14
C TYR A 171 6.59 -7.63 -14.53
N PRO A 172 6.06 -6.51 -15.08
CA PRO A 172 6.53 -5.99 -16.34
C PRO A 172 8.01 -5.58 -16.22
N ALA A 173 8.83 -6.11 -17.14
CA ALA A 173 10.19 -5.64 -17.38
C ALA A 173 10.18 -4.27 -18.07
#